data_AF-X1L7Y4-F1
#
_entry.id   AF-X1L7Y4-F1
#
_cell.length_a   1.000
_cell.length_b   1.000
_cell.length_c   1.000
_cell.angle_alpha   90.00
_cell.angle_beta   90.00
_cell.angle_gamma   90.00
#
_symmetry.space_group_name_H-M   'P 1'
#
loop_
_entity.id
_entity.type
_entity.pdbx_description
1 polymer ?
#
loop_
_entity_poly.entity_id
_entity_poly.type
_entity_poly.pdbx_seq_one_letter_code
_entity_poly.pdbx_strand_id
1 'polypeptide(L)'
;CKYPDFEDWPDDLVRSKSFDFADVLEPDALNIIDYLESPENIWEIRTLLRELRDKLTTGICVVMLQKPGGRDLPYGKDWAKQLPRMVVSMEGGILKILKGKSWAQKDVNPDGLRWSFKLVGGEEFVNPTFLGKEQEY
;
A
#
# COMPACT_ATOMS: atom_id res chain seq x y z
N CYS A 1 -21.15 -7.49 1.57
CA CYS A 1 -20.42 -7.30 0.30
C CYS A 1 -21.43 -7.48 -0.84
N LYS A 2 -21.44 -6.60 -1.86
CA LYS A 2 -22.40 -6.68 -2.97
C LYS A 2 -22.10 -7.86 -3.91
N TYR A 3 -20.85 -8.33 -3.93
CA TYR A 3 -20.38 -9.46 -4.72
C TYR A 3 -19.59 -10.41 -3.79
N PRO A 4 -19.97 -11.69 -3.67
CA PRO A 4 -19.35 -12.64 -2.75
C PRO A 4 -17.97 -13.12 -3.25
N ASP A 5 -17.81 -13.30 -4.56
CA ASP A 5 -16.55 -13.74 -5.19
C ASP A 5 -16.03 -12.72 -6.20
N PHE A 6 -14.72 -12.75 -6.50
CA PHE A 6 -14.10 -11.83 -7.46
C PHE A 6 -14.56 -12.08 -8.90
N GLU A 7 -15.05 -13.28 -9.19
CA GLU A 7 -15.61 -13.67 -10.48
C GLU A 7 -16.96 -12.98 -10.76
N ASP A 8 -17.65 -12.53 -9.71
CA ASP A 8 -18.90 -11.77 -9.81
C ASP A 8 -18.68 -10.25 -9.96
N TRP A 9 -17.43 -9.81 -9.97
CA TRP A 9 -17.10 -8.40 -10.09
C TRP A 9 -17.45 -7.92 -11.50
N PRO A 10 -18.18 -6.81 -11.64
CA PRO A 10 -18.56 -6.32 -12.95
C PRO A 10 -17.32 -5.80 -13.69
N ASP A 11 -17.31 -5.93 -15.01
CA ASP A 11 -16.17 -5.51 -15.86
C ASP A 11 -15.83 -4.01 -15.70
N ASP A 12 -16.80 -3.18 -15.32
CA ASP A 12 -16.63 -1.75 -15.08
C ASP A 12 -16.09 -1.39 -13.69
N LEU A 13 -15.79 -2.40 -12.86
CA LEU A 13 -15.14 -2.21 -11.56
C LEU A 13 -13.71 -1.67 -11.73
N VAL A 14 -13.03 -2.08 -12.79
CA VAL A 14 -11.70 -1.56 -13.14
C VAL A 14 -11.86 -0.27 -13.93
N ARG A 15 -11.37 0.84 -13.37
CA ARG A 15 -11.43 2.15 -14.00
C ARG A 15 -10.02 2.65 -14.29
N SER A 16 -9.78 3.04 -15.54
CA SER A 16 -8.53 3.68 -15.93
C SER A 16 -8.56 5.17 -15.60
N LYS A 17 -7.62 5.65 -14.77
CA LYS A 17 -7.51 7.06 -14.39
C LYS A 17 -6.06 7.39 -14.07
N SER A 18 -5.62 8.61 -14.42
CA SER A 18 -4.24 9.07 -14.20
C SER A 18 -4.10 10.06 -13.03
N PHE A 19 -5.18 10.73 -12.64
CA PHE A 19 -5.21 11.76 -11.59
C PHE A 19 -6.62 11.91 -11.01
N ASP A 20 -6.80 12.63 -9.90
CA ASP A 20 -8.07 12.83 -9.17
C ASP A 20 -8.74 11.54 -8.65
N PHE A 21 -7.94 10.58 -8.18
CA PHE A 21 -8.45 9.30 -7.67
C PHE A 21 -9.47 9.46 -6.52
N ALA A 22 -9.39 10.56 -5.76
CA ALA A 22 -10.31 10.87 -4.67
C ALA A 22 -11.77 11.07 -5.12
N ASP A 23 -12.01 11.39 -6.39
CA ASP A 23 -13.35 11.63 -6.92
C ASP A 23 -14.13 10.35 -7.23
N VAL A 24 -13.43 9.24 -7.40
CA VAL A 24 -14.00 7.93 -7.74
C VAL A 24 -13.88 6.93 -6.59
N LEU A 25 -13.36 7.38 -5.44
CA LEU A 25 -13.17 6.56 -4.27
C LEU A 25 -14.52 6.25 -3.61
N GLU A 26 -14.75 4.98 -3.31
CA GLU A 26 -15.93 4.50 -2.59
C GLU A 26 -15.65 4.53 -1.06
N PRO A 27 -16.23 5.46 -0.28
CA PRO A 27 -15.79 5.76 1.10
C PRO A 27 -15.80 4.58 2.09
N ASP A 28 -16.75 3.66 1.93
CA ASP A 28 -16.98 2.53 2.83
C ASP A 28 -16.45 1.19 2.29
N ALA A 29 -15.83 1.18 1.10
CA ALA A 29 -15.40 -0.03 0.40
C ALA A 29 -13.88 -0.25 0.44
N LEU A 30 -13.43 -1.39 -0.10
CA LEU A 30 -12.03 -1.61 -0.47
C LEU A 30 -11.77 -0.92 -1.81
N ASN A 31 -10.83 0.00 -1.81
CA ASN A 31 -10.34 0.71 -2.99
C ASN A 31 -8.90 0.28 -3.24
N ILE A 32 -8.55 -0.01 -4.49
CA ILE A 32 -7.18 -0.35 -4.90
C ILE A 32 -6.77 0.61 -6.02
N ILE A 33 -5.67 1.33 -5.81
CA ILE A 33 -5.09 2.26 -6.79
C ILE A 33 -3.76 1.66 -7.25
N ASP A 34 -3.76 1.11 -8.47
CA ASP A 34 -2.59 0.53 -9.14
C ASP A 34 -2.31 1.29 -10.46
N TYR A 35 -1.35 2.22 -10.52
CA TYR A 35 -0.54 2.78 -9.43
C TYR A 35 -0.77 4.28 -9.30
N LEU A 36 -0.47 4.85 -8.12
CA LEU A 36 -0.48 6.30 -7.94
C LEU A 36 0.80 6.88 -8.53
N GLU A 37 0.65 7.60 -9.66
CA GLU A 37 1.78 8.24 -10.32
C GLU A 37 2.45 9.24 -9.38
N SER A 38 3.78 9.19 -9.34
CA SER A 38 4.55 10.06 -8.45
C SER A 38 4.64 11.46 -9.07
N PRO A 39 4.13 12.50 -8.40
CA PRO A 39 4.22 13.86 -8.91
C PRO A 39 5.68 14.31 -8.98
N GLU A 40 5.97 15.28 -9.86
CA GLU A 40 7.30 15.90 -9.98
C GLU A 40 7.80 16.43 -8.64
N ASN A 41 6.88 16.99 -7.84
CA ASN A 41 7.16 17.52 -6.53
C ASN A 41 6.87 16.50 -5.42
N ILE A 42 7.91 16.13 -4.69
CA ILE A 42 7.87 15.12 -3.60
C ILE A 42 6.79 15.41 -2.54
N TRP A 43 6.49 16.68 -2.24
CA TRP A 43 5.49 17.04 -1.22
C TRP A 43 4.05 16.82 -1.67
N GLU A 44 3.76 16.78 -2.97
CA GLU A 44 2.42 16.61 -3.51
C GLU A 44 1.85 15.23 -3.17
N ILE A 45 2.71 14.22 -2.98
CA ILE A 45 2.28 12.88 -2.54
C ILE A 45 1.49 12.93 -1.23
N ARG A 46 1.87 13.83 -0.31
CA ARG A 46 1.17 13.98 0.97
C ARG A 46 -0.22 14.55 0.76
N THR A 47 -0.38 15.46 -0.20
CA THR A 47 -1.67 16.05 -0.53
C THR A 47 -2.58 15.00 -1.15
N LEU A 48 -2.10 14.26 -2.15
CA LEU A 48 -2.86 13.17 -2.78
C LEU A 48 -3.28 12.11 -1.75
N LEU A 49 -2.35 11.62 -0.91
CA LEU A 49 -2.67 10.65 0.14
C LEU A 49 -3.63 11.21 1.20
N ARG A 50 -3.61 12.52 1.46
CA ARG A 50 -4.55 13.18 2.37
C ARG A 50 -5.95 13.23 1.78
N GLU A 51 -6.08 13.60 0.51
CA GLU A 51 -7.37 13.63 -0.19
C GLU A 51 -8.03 12.25 -0.20
N LEU A 52 -7.27 11.20 -0.50
CA LEU A 52 -7.77 9.82 -0.43
C LEU A 52 -8.22 9.45 0.99
N ARG A 53 -7.40 9.75 2.00
CA ARG A 53 -7.71 9.45 3.40
C ARG A 53 -8.96 10.17 3.87
N ASP A 54 -9.10 11.45 3.54
CA ASP A 54 -10.18 12.30 4.02
C ASP A 54 -11.53 11.95 3.36
N LYS A 55 -11.51 11.25 2.21
CA LYS A 55 -12.70 10.65 1.57
C LYS A 55 -13.15 9.33 2.20
N LEU A 56 -12.25 8.59 2.86
CA LEU A 56 -12.59 7.31 3.49
C LEU A 56 -13.38 7.51 4.79
N THR A 57 -14.37 6.65 5.01
CA THR A 57 -15.17 6.58 6.24
C THR A 57 -14.88 5.29 6.98
N THR A 58 -15.45 4.16 6.56
CA THR A 58 -15.12 2.82 7.09
C THR A 58 -14.27 1.98 6.13
N GLY A 59 -14.09 2.46 4.90
CA GLY A 59 -13.38 1.76 3.85
C GLY A 59 -11.86 1.72 4.05
N ILE A 60 -11.20 0.98 3.16
CA ILE A 60 -9.75 0.86 3.07
C ILE A 60 -9.33 1.28 1.67
N CYS A 61 -8.26 2.05 1.55
CA CYS A 61 -7.61 2.34 0.27
C CYS A 61 -6.19 1.78 0.29
N VAL A 62 -5.89 0.91 -0.67
CA VAL A 62 -4.55 0.36 -0.93
C VAL A 62 -3.99 1.10 -2.13
N VAL A 63 -2.79 1.67 -1.97
CA VAL A 63 -2.16 2.51 -2.99
C VAL A 63 -0.77 1.95 -3.31
N MET A 64 -0.56 1.62 -4.57
CA MET A 64 0.75 1.18 -5.08
C MET A 64 1.56 2.41 -5.46
N LEU A 65 2.77 2.51 -4.92
CA LEU A 65 3.71 3.60 -5.22
C LEU A 65 4.99 3.03 -5.81
N GLN A 66 5.46 3.65 -6.89
CA GLN A 66 6.74 3.31 -7.47
C GLN A 66 7.89 3.71 -6.53
N LYS A 67 8.92 2.88 -6.50
CA LYS A 67 10.13 3.13 -5.73
C LYS A 67 11.38 2.87 -6.57
N PRO A 68 12.44 3.66 -6.41
CA PRO A 68 13.73 3.34 -7.02
C PRO A 68 14.29 2.02 -6.47
N GLY A 69 14.94 1.23 -7.34
CA GLY A 69 15.58 -0.02 -6.93
C GLY A 69 16.63 0.17 -5.83
N GLY A 70 16.72 -0.82 -4.94
CA GLY A 70 17.63 -0.83 -3.79
C GLY A 70 17.24 0.12 -2.64
N ARG A 71 16.07 0.77 -2.72
CA ARG A 71 15.56 1.67 -1.68
C ARG A 71 14.20 1.21 -1.20
N ASP A 72 14.00 1.23 0.11
CA ASP A 72 12.70 0.94 0.70
C ASP A 72 11.67 2.04 0.46
N LEU A 73 12.12 3.29 0.51
CA LEU A 73 11.21 4.42 0.40
C LEU A 73 10.77 4.65 -1.06
N PRO A 74 9.46 4.87 -1.29
CA PRO A 74 8.97 5.28 -2.59
C PRO A 74 9.39 6.72 -2.91
N TYR A 75 9.10 7.15 -4.13
CA TYR A 75 9.04 8.59 -4.43
C TYR A 75 8.08 9.26 -3.44
N GLY A 76 8.43 10.45 -2.95
CA GLY A 76 7.79 11.04 -1.76
C GLY A 76 8.55 10.87 -0.45
N LYS A 77 9.41 9.84 -0.33
CA LYS A 77 10.22 9.55 0.86
C LYS A 77 9.36 9.50 2.14
N ASP A 78 9.76 10.21 3.19
CA ASP A 78 9.05 10.22 4.48
C ASP A 78 7.64 10.79 4.40
N TRP A 79 7.34 11.65 3.41
CA TRP A 79 5.99 12.18 3.21
C TRP A 79 4.98 11.08 2.91
N ALA A 80 5.40 10.04 2.17
CA ALA A 80 4.57 8.87 1.90
C ALA A 80 4.31 8.02 3.16
N LYS A 81 5.12 8.16 4.21
CA LYS A 81 4.95 7.42 5.49
C LYS A 81 4.06 8.14 6.50
N GLN A 82 3.90 9.46 6.40
CA GLN A 82 3.27 10.26 7.46
C GLN A 82 1.78 10.02 7.62
N LEU A 83 1.04 9.77 6.53
CA LEU A 83 -0.41 9.63 6.57
C LEU A 83 -0.90 8.18 6.63
N PRO A 84 -0.38 7.23 5.83
CA PRO A 84 -0.91 5.87 5.80
C PRO A 84 -0.82 5.17 7.15
N ARG A 85 -1.81 4.31 7.45
CA ARG A 85 -1.79 3.48 8.68
C ARG A 85 -0.78 2.35 8.61
N MET A 86 -0.52 1.84 7.41
CA MET A 86 0.48 0.82 7.12
C MET A 86 1.22 1.18 5.84
N VAL A 87 2.54 0.99 5.84
CA VAL A 87 3.41 1.15 4.68
C VAL A 87 4.28 -0.09 4.58
N VAL A 88 4.23 -0.72 3.41
CA VAL A 88 4.97 -1.95 3.11
C VAL A 88 5.86 -1.68 1.91
N SER A 89 7.13 -2.07 2.00
CA SER A 89 8.07 -2.12 0.89
C SER A 89 8.19 -3.56 0.42
N MET A 90 8.19 -3.76 -0.89
CA MET A 90 8.43 -5.06 -1.51
C MET A 90 9.53 -4.94 -2.56
N GLU A 91 10.56 -5.78 -2.46
CA GLU A 91 11.63 -5.86 -3.45
C GLU A 91 12.38 -7.20 -3.34
N GLY A 92 12.73 -7.80 -4.48
CA GLY A 92 13.61 -8.97 -4.51
C GLY A 92 13.11 -10.18 -3.70
N GLY A 93 11.79 -10.36 -3.63
CA GLY A 93 11.17 -11.41 -2.80
C GLY A 93 11.18 -11.11 -1.31
N ILE A 94 11.47 -9.88 -0.89
CA ILE A 94 11.39 -9.44 0.51
C ILE A 94 10.22 -8.47 0.66
N LEU A 95 9.41 -8.68 1.69
CA LEU A 95 8.40 -7.76 2.17
C LEU A 95 8.88 -7.17 3.50
N LYS A 96 8.81 -5.84 3.65
CA LYS A 96 9.21 -5.11 4.85
C LYS A 96 8.14 -4.11 5.27
N ILE A 97 7.75 -4.12 6.55
CA ILE A 97 6.88 -3.08 7.10
C ILE A 97 7.73 -1.84 7.40
N LEU A 98 7.54 -0.75 6.65
CA LEU A 98 8.24 0.51 6.90
C LEU A 98 7.57 1.35 7.97
N LYS A 99 6.25 1.22 8.08
CA LYS A 99 5.47 1.88 9.13
C LYS A 99 4.17 1.14 9.41
N GLY A 100 3.86 0.91 10.67
CA GLY A 100 2.54 0.49 11.16
C GLY A 100 2.12 1.39 12.31
N LYS A 101 0.91 1.94 12.25
CA LYS A 101 0.37 2.88 13.26
C LYS A 101 -0.78 2.31 14.08
N SER A 102 -1.47 1.30 13.55
CA SER A 102 -2.58 0.63 14.21
C SER A 102 -2.16 -0.81 14.49
N TRP A 103 -1.47 -1.03 15.61
CA TRP A 103 -0.90 -2.33 15.94
C TRP A 103 -2.00 -3.30 16.41
N ALA A 104 -2.08 -4.47 15.78
CA ALA A 104 -2.99 -5.53 16.20
C ALA A 104 -2.61 -6.08 17.58
N GLN A 105 -1.31 -6.19 17.85
CA GLN A 105 -0.73 -6.53 19.14
C GLN A 105 -0.01 -5.29 19.69
N LYS A 106 -0.50 -4.75 20.81
CA LYS A 106 -0.06 -3.42 21.32
C LYS A 106 1.39 -3.42 21.83
N ASP A 107 1.94 -4.59 22.11
CA ASP A 107 3.28 -4.85 22.60
C ASP A 107 4.28 -5.16 21.49
N VAL A 108 3.82 -5.38 20.25
CA VAL A 108 4.68 -5.72 19.11
C VAL A 108 4.73 -4.56 18.12
N ASN A 109 5.84 -3.82 18.13
CA ASN A 109 6.12 -2.80 17.12
C ASN A 109 6.40 -3.47 15.75
N PRO A 110 5.50 -3.32 14.75
CA PRO A 110 5.63 -4.00 13.47
C PRO A 110 6.65 -3.34 12.53
N ASP A 111 7.11 -2.12 12.82
CA ASP A 111 8.10 -1.42 12.01
C ASP A 111 9.37 -2.27 11.90
N GLY A 112 9.91 -2.41 10.68
CA GLY A 112 11.11 -3.17 10.38
C GLY A 112 10.91 -4.69 10.33
N LEU A 113 9.71 -5.24 10.61
CA LEU A 113 9.47 -6.67 10.42
C LEU A 113 9.56 -7.05 8.94
N ARG A 114 10.20 -8.20 8.66
CA ARG A 114 10.50 -8.67 7.31
C ARG A 114 10.08 -10.11 7.07
N TRP A 115 9.68 -10.40 5.84
CA TRP A 115 9.40 -11.74 5.34
C TRP A 115 10.06 -11.93 3.98
N SER A 116 10.61 -13.12 3.71
CA SER A 116 10.92 -13.54 2.35
C SER A 116 9.74 -14.29 1.76
N PHE A 117 9.55 -14.19 0.45
CA PHE A 117 8.58 -14.93 -0.33
C PHE A 117 9.14 -15.24 -1.73
N LYS A 118 8.52 -16.19 -2.43
CA LYS A 118 8.66 -16.34 -3.88
C LYS A 118 7.31 -16.05 -4.53
N LEU A 119 7.33 -15.49 -5.72
CA LEU A 119 6.13 -15.26 -6.53
C LEU A 119 6.13 -16.27 -7.69
N VAL A 120 5.06 -17.06 -7.80
CA VAL A 120 4.83 -18.03 -8.88
C VAL A 120 3.60 -17.59 -9.66
N GLY A 121 3.63 -17.71 -10.99
CA GLY A 121 2.54 -17.26 -11.87
C GLY A 121 2.45 -15.73 -12.05
N GLY A 122 2.89 -14.96 -11.05
CA GLY A 122 2.65 -13.50 -10.98
C GLY A 122 1.65 -13.13 -9.89
N GLU A 123 0.94 -14.11 -9.34
CA GLU A 123 -0.15 -13.93 -8.39
C GLU A 123 0.02 -14.75 -7.09
N GLU A 124 0.79 -15.83 -7.11
CA GLU A 124 0.89 -16.76 -5.99
C GLU A 124 2.14 -16.53 -5.14
N PHE A 125 1.95 -16.13 -3.89
CA PHE A 125 3.03 -16.02 -2.90
C PHE A 125 3.27 -17.39 -2.25
N VAL A 126 4.46 -17.96 -2.45
CA VAL A 126 4.86 -19.24 -1.86
C VAL A 126 6.06 -19.12 -0.93
N ASN A 127 6.11 -20.01 0.07
CA ASN A 127 7.16 -20.09 1.10
C ASN A 127 7.41 -18.79 1.89
N PRO A 128 6.37 -18.10 2.42
CA PRO A 128 6.58 -16.93 3.25
C PRO A 128 7.35 -17.30 4.52
N THR A 129 8.55 -16.76 4.70
CA THR A 129 9.41 -17.02 5.87
C THR A 129 9.67 -15.73 6.62
N PHE A 130 9.39 -15.71 7.92
CA PHE A 130 9.70 -14.57 8.77
C PHE A 130 11.22 -14.43 8.97
N LEU A 131 11.75 -13.24 8.68
CA LEU A 131 13.18 -12.93 8.73
C LEU A 131 13.59 -12.11 9.96
N GLY A 132 12.66 -11.88 10.89
CA GLY A 132 12.88 -11.00 12.03
C GLY A 132 12.75 -9.52 11.68
N LYS A 133 13.21 -8.68 12.60
CA LYS A 133 13.20 -7.23 12.48
C LYS A 133 14.54 -6.74 11.93
N GLU A 134 14.51 -5.83 10.96
CA GLU A 134 15.70 -5.09 10.55
C GLU A 134 16.18 -4.20 11.70
N GLN A 135 17.44 -4.33 12.07
CA GLN A 135 18.06 -3.45 13.04
C GLN A 135 18.42 -2.14 12.31
N GLU A 136 17.90 -1.02 12.78
CA GLU A 136 18.41 0.29 12.38
C GLU A 136 19.80 0.44 13.03
N TYR A 137 20.85 0.62 12.21
CA TYR A 137 22.21 0.92 12.67
C TYR A 137 22.33 2.38 13.10
#